data_AF-A0A4Z2BBP1-F1
#
_entry.id   AF-A0A4Z2BBP1-F1
#
_cell.length_a   1.000
_cell.length_b   1.000
_cell.length_c   1.000
_cell.angle_alpha   90.00
_cell.angle_beta   90.00
_cell.angle_gamma   90.00
#
_symmetry.space_group_name_H-M   'P 1'
#
loop_
_entity.id
_entity.type
_entity.pdbx_description
1 polymer ?
#
loop_
_entity_poly.entity_id
_entity_poly.type
_entity_poly.pdbx_seq_one_letter_code
_entity_poly.pdbx_strand_id
1 'polypeptide(L)'
;MRGLGGLVLLGLCLTFYSCRALPHAEHDGLDLGRRVDNGTGEVEGCAPCEPELCPETRGCRAGLVPDRCGCCMECGNLEGQACDPGNRSVFYGLCGIGLRCQVDPRYAGKRGEEEEDEEEQLCVCEQHEPVCGTDDVTYMNKCQFREVAFSRPELRTRGQGPCKTAPIIKVPPVSQVNGSGSVPVFLCEVFAFPMALVEWRKEGQDVVLPGDDPHISVQSRGGPLKFELSSWLQIEGAEPEDSGTYYCIARNNLGSVSASAMLGILGAEELSSYLANSMSEMKQLMGATDYDQDFY
;
A
#
# COMPACT_ATOMS: atom_id res chain seq x y z
N MET A 1 -5.87 62.59 -45.86
CA MET A 1 -7.01 63.35 -45.27
C MET A 1 -7.20 62.82 -43.85
N ARG A 2 -6.72 63.55 -42.83
CA ARG A 2 -7.55 64.33 -41.86
C ARG A 2 -8.71 63.50 -41.29
N GLY A 3 -8.86 63.20 -40.00
CA GLY A 3 -8.16 63.61 -38.78
C GLY A 3 -9.13 63.53 -37.59
N LEU A 4 -8.56 63.38 -36.38
CA LEU A 4 -9.10 63.71 -35.03
C LEU A 4 -10.31 62.88 -34.53
N GLY A 5 -10.40 62.46 -33.27
CA GLY A 5 -9.59 62.66 -32.07
C GLY A 5 -10.34 62.07 -30.86
N GLY A 6 -9.66 61.81 -29.75
CA GLY A 6 -10.31 61.46 -28.48
C GLY A 6 -9.49 60.57 -27.55
N LEU A 7 -8.52 61.16 -26.84
CA LEU A 7 -7.90 60.58 -25.64
C LEU A 7 -8.85 60.74 -24.45
N VAL A 8 -9.13 59.66 -23.72
CA VAL A 8 -9.45 59.71 -22.27
C VAL A 8 -8.79 58.50 -21.59
N LEU A 9 -7.78 58.78 -20.79
CA LEU A 9 -7.23 57.90 -19.75
C LEU A 9 -8.24 57.76 -18.61
N LEU A 10 -8.35 56.58 -17.99
CA LEU A 10 -8.21 56.36 -16.54
C LEU A 10 -8.68 54.95 -16.15
N GLY A 11 -7.87 54.28 -15.31
CA GLY A 11 -8.40 53.36 -14.28
C GLY A 11 -8.11 51.87 -14.47
N LEU A 12 -6.88 51.45 -14.22
CA LEU A 12 -6.57 50.07 -13.82
C LEU A 12 -7.26 49.76 -12.48
N CYS A 13 -8.09 48.71 -12.42
CA CYS A 13 -8.57 48.13 -11.17
C CYS A 13 -8.40 46.61 -11.22
N LEU A 14 -7.16 46.17 -11.00
CA LEU A 14 -6.86 44.80 -10.57
C LEU A 14 -7.25 44.70 -9.10
N THR A 15 -8.39 44.10 -8.80
CA THR A 15 -8.73 43.73 -7.42
C THR A 15 -8.14 42.35 -7.13
N PHE A 16 -6.87 42.34 -6.73
CA PHE A 16 -6.34 41.29 -5.86
C PHE A 16 -7.02 41.42 -4.50
N TYR A 17 -8.00 40.56 -4.21
CA TYR A 17 -8.40 40.32 -2.82
C TYR A 17 -7.37 39.39 -2.18
N SER A 18 -6.27 39.98 -1.74
CA SER A 18 -5.40 39.39 -0.73
C SER A 18 -6.18 39.34 0.58
N CYS A 19 -6.52 38.15 1.07
CA CYS A 19 -6.90 37.99 2.48
C CYS A 19 -5.67 38.34 3.32
N ARG A 20 -5.61 39.58 3.82
CA ARG A 20 -4.69 39.96 4.89
C ARG A 20 -5.14 39.23 6.14
N ALA A 21 -4.37 38.22 6.55
CA ALA A 21 -4.37 37.74 7.92
C ALA A 21 -4.04 38.93 8.84
N LEU A 22 -4.97 39.26 9.73
CA LEU A 22 -4.69 40.11 10.88
C LEU A 22 -3.95 39.27 11.94
N PRO A 23 -2.91 39.81 12.61
CA PRO A 23 -2.19 39.10 13.64
C PRO A 23 -3.04 39.11 14.92
N HIS A 24 -3.39 37.93 15.43
CA HIS A 24 -4.01 37.81 16.75
C HIS A 24 -2.95 37.38 17.78
N ALA A 25 -2.63 38.35 18.63
CA ALA A 25 -2.07 38.30 19.98
C ALA A 25 -1.30 37.04 20.40
N GLU A 26 0.01 37.21 20.58
CA GLU A 26 0.80 36.44 21.54
C GLU A 26 0.13 36.52 22.92
N HIS A 27 -0.18 35.37 23.51
CA HIS A 27 -0.38 35.26 24.94
C HIS A 27 0.65 34.29 25.51
N ASP A 28 1.55 34.87 26.30
CA ASP A 28 2.61 34.24 27.05
C ASP A 28 2.16 32.96 27.78
N GLY A 29 3.04 31.96 27.76
CA GLY A 29 2.88 30.74 28.53
C GLY A 29 3.08 30.94 30.03
N LEU A 30 2.42 30.08 30.81
CA LEU A 30 2.90 29.37 32.02
C LEU A 30 1.69 28.97 32.88
N ASP A 31 1.41 27.67 33.03
CA ASP A 31 1.81 26.92 34.23
C ASP A 31 1.10 25.54 34.29
N LEU A 32 1.84 24.56 34.82
CA LEU A 32 1.47 23.16 35.01
C LEU A 32 0.38 23.01 36.06
N GLY A 33 -0.78 22.49 35.66
CA GLY A 33 -1.88 22.19 36.57
C GLY A 33 -2.51 20.82 36.31
N ARG A 34 -1.94 19.79 36.93
CA ARG A 34 -2.56 18.47 37.15
C ARG A 34 -4.01 18.66 37.63
N ARG A 35 -5.02 18.16 36.92
CA ARG A 35 -6.42 18.28 37.37
C ARG A 35 -7.16 16.96 37.51
N VAL A 36 -7.81 16.92 38.66
CA VAL A 36 -8.75 15.95 39.19
C VAL A 36 -10.02 16.02 38.36
N ASP A 37 -10.46 14.87 37.88
CA ASP A 37 -11.80 14.65 37.34
C ASP A 37 -12.81 14.88 38.46
N ASN A 38 -13.41 16.07 38.48
CA ASN A 38 -14.57 16.38 39.30
C ASN A 38 -15.72 16.39 38.30
N GLY A 39 -16.56 15.34 38.32
CA GLY A 39 -17.54 14.97 37.28
C GLY A 39 -18.66 15.97 36.98
N THR A 40 -18.32 17.23 36.75
CA THR A 40 -19.10 18.27 36.09
C THR A 40 -18.34 18.58 34.80
N GLY A 41 -18.91 18.20 33.65
CA GLY A 41 -18.27 18.20 32.32
C GLY A 41 -17.92 19.58 31.75
N GLU A 42 -17.39 20.51 32.56
CA GLU A 42 -16.88 21.80 32.11
C GLU A 42 -15.45 21.62 31.58
N VAL A 43 -15.32 21.60 30.26
CA VAL A 43 -14.05 21.68 29.57
C VAL A 43 -13.56 23.13 29.63
N GLU A 44 -12.36 23.37 30.18
CA GLU A 44 -11.80 24.71 30.31
C GLU A 44 -11.72 25.41 28.94
N GLY A 45 -12.35 26.57 28.81
CA GLY A 45 -12.47 27.32 27.55
C GLY A 45 -13.72 27.02 26.71
N CYS A 46 -14.63 26.16 27.18
CA CYS A 46 -15.91 25.89 26.53
C CYS A 46 -17.09 26.51 27.28
N ALA A 47 -18.02 27.10 26.54
CA ALA A 47 -19.31 27.54 27.09
C ALA A 47 -20.21 26.32 27.38
N PRO A 48 -21.27 26.47 28.21
CA PRO A 48 -22.30 25.46 28.35
C PRO A 48 -22.86 25.03 26.99
N CYS A 49 -23.09 23.72 26.82
CA CYS A 49 -23.55 23.17 25.56
C CYS A 49 -25.00 23.59 25.25
N GLU A 50 -25.22 24.17 24.07
CA GLU A 50 -26.54 24.52 23.54
C GLU A 50 -26.80 23.70 22.25
N PRO A 51 -27.40 22.50 22.35
CA PRO A 51 -27.50 21.56 21.24
C PRO A 51 -28.27 22.08 20.02
N GLU A 52 -29.24 22.97 20.25
CA GLU A 52 -30.07 23.57 19.20
C GLU A 52 -29.28 24.52 18.28
N LEU A 53 -28.09 24.96 18.71
CA LEU A 53 -27.20 25.80 17.90
C LEU A 53 -26.20 24.98 17.07
N CYS A 54 -26.19 23.66 17.22
CA CYS A 54 -25.25 22.81 16.50
C CYS A 54 -25.56 22.78 14.99
N PRO A 55 -24.53 22.92 14.13
CA PRO A 55 -24.73 22.86 12.69
C PRO A 55 -25.16 21.46 12.23
N GLU A 56 -26.01 21.39 11.22
CA GLU A 56 -26.34 20.12 10.57
C GLU A 56 -25.12 19.55 9.85
N THR A 57 -24.72 18.33 10.22
CA THR A 57 -23.67 17.60 9.52
C THR A 57 -24.25 16.74 8.39
N ARG A 58 -23.65 16.83 7.21
CA ARG A 58 -24.02 16.02 6.03
C ARG A 58 -22.76 15.45 5.39
N GLY A 59 -22.85 14.21 4.91
CA GLY A 59 -21.76 13.59 4.15
C GLY A 59 -20.59 13.05 4.97
N CYS A 60 -20.75 12.83 6.29
CA CYS A 60 -19.67 12.33 7.14
C CYS A 60 -19.41 10.83 6.90
N ARG A 61 -18.57 10.53 5.91
CA ARG A 61 -18.27 9.15 5.48
C ARG A 61 -17.54 8.32 6.55
N ALA A 62 -16.75 8.97 7.41
CA ALA A 62 -16.10 8.36 8.57
C ALA A 62 -17.01 8.30 9.81
N GLY A 63 -18.26 8.76 9.70
CA GLY A 63 -19.15 8.94 10.84
C GLY A 63 -18.94 10.26 11.56
N LEU A 64 -19.64 10.41 12.69
CA LEU A 64 -19.66 11.63 13.48
C LEU A 64 -18.80 11.48 14.74
N VAL A 65 -18.10 12.55 15.10
CA VAL A 65 -17.27 12.68 16.30
C VAL A 65 -17.70 13.93 17.08
N PRO A 66 -17.51 13.99 18.40
CA PRO A 66 -17.75 15.21 19.15
C PRO A 66 -16.79 16.33 18.74
N ASP A 67 -17.26 17.57 18.79
CA ASP A 67 -16.44 18.77 18.67
C ASP A 67 -15.45 18.90 19.86
N ARG A 68 -14.64 19.96 19.85
CA ARG A 68 -13.64 20.25 20.89
C ARG A 68 -14.22 20.33 22.31
N CYS A 69 -15.47 20.78 22.41
CA CYS A 69 -16.18 20.98 23.66
C CYS A 69 -17.04 19.78 24.07
N GLY A 70 -17.15 18.75 23.23
CA GLY A 70 -18.02 17.62 23.44
C GLY A 70 -19.51 17.92 23.26
N CYS A 71 -19.86 19.04 22.61
CA CYS A 71 -21.23 19.52 22.49
C CYS A 71 -21.86 19.11 21.16
N CYS A 72 -21.33 19.63 20.05
CA CYS A 72 -21.83 19.36 18.72
C CYS A 72 -21.15 18.13 18.10
N MET A 73 -21.80 17.57 17.09
CA MET A 73 -21.25 16.46 16.31
C MET A 73 -20.68 17.01 15.00
N GLU A 74 -19.44 16.65 14.70
CA GLU A 74 -18.69 17.00 13.49
C GLU A 74 -18.34 15.75 12.68
N CYS A 75 -17.96 15.91 11.41
CA CYS A 75 -17.46 14.78 10.64
C CYS A 75 -16.08 14.36 11.17
N GLY A 76 -15.92 13.08 11.49
CA GLY A 76 -14.60 12.55 11.86
C GLY A 76 -13.66 12.45 10.65
N ASN A 77 -12.36 12.48 10.94
CA ASN A 77 -11.32 12.33 9.93
C ASN A 77 -11.31 10.91 9.35
N LEU A 78 -11.06 10.81 8.04
CA LEU A 78 -10.95 9.57 7.27
C LEU A 78 -9.60 8.88 7.49
N GLU A 79 -9.52 7.61 7.08
CA GLU A 79 -8.26 6.88 7.08
C GLU A 79 -7.18 7.62 6.28
N GLY A 80 -5.99 7.77 6.87
CA GLY A 80 -4.84 8.47 6.28
C GLY A 80 -4.85 9.99 6.44
N GLN A 81 -5.89 10.60 7.06
CA GLN A 81 -5.88 12.02 7.40
C GLN A 81 -5.18 12.28 8.74
N ALA A 82 -4.60 13.48 8.86
CA ALA A 82 -4.01 13.96 10.12
C ALA A 82 -5.06 13.98 11.25
N CYS A 83 -4.62 13.77 12.48
CA CYS A 83 -5.51 13.73 13.63
C CYS A 83 -4.83 14.20 14.92
N ASP A 84 -5.66 14.67 15.85
CA ASP A 84 -5.19 15.01 17.20
C ASP A 84 -5.17 13.75 18.09
N PRO A 85 -4.09 13.49 18.83
CA PRO A 85 -4.04 12.40 19.80
C PRO A 85 -5.06 12.60 20.93
N GLY A 86 -5.65 11.51 21.39
CA GLY A 86 -6.54 11.49 22.55
C GLY A 86 -8.01 11.56 22.18
N ASN A 87 -8.82 12.20 23.03
CA ASN A 87 -10.29 12.18 22.95
C ASN A 87 -10.92 13.57 22.79
N ARG A 88 -10.10 14.59 22.45
CA ARG A 88 -10.56 15.96 22.21
C ARG A 88 -9.88 16.49 20.95
N SER A 89 -10.65 17.16 20.09
CA SER A 89 -10.07 17.88 18.96
C SER A 89 -9.37 19.16 19.43
N VAL A 90 -8.20 19.43 18.87
CA VAL A 90 -7.33 20.56 19.16
C VAL A 90 -7.08 21.35 17.88
N PHE A 91 -6.55 20.70 16.84
CA PHE A 91 -6.19 21.32 15.58
C PHE A 91 -6.64 20.49 14.37
N TYR A 92 -6.21 19.24 14.28
CA TYR A 92 -6.49 18.38 13.13
C TYR A 92 -7.86 17.68 13.19
N GLY A 93 -8.46 17.57 14.38
CA GLY A 93 -9.73 16.88 14.60
C GLY A 93 -9.56 15.42 15.04
N LEU A 94 -10.69 14.80 15.38
CA LEU A 94 -10.75 13.40 15.82
C LEU A 94 -10.97 12.45 14.65
N CYS A 95 -10.38 11.26 14.75
CA CYS A 95 -10.63 10.18 13.79
C CYS A 95 -12.07 9.69 13.86
N GLY A 96 -12.62 9.33 12.69
CA GLY A 96 -13.96 8.77 12.58
C GLY A 96 -14.12 7.40 13.25
N ILE A 97 -15.32 6.84 13.13
CA ILE A 97 -15.72 5.64 13.85
C ILE A 97 -14.90 4.42 13.40
N GLY A 98 -14.23 3.77 14.34
CA GLY A 98 -13.39 2.58 14.09
C GLY A 98 -12.02 2.91 13.50
N LEU A 99 -11.63 4.19 13.57
CA LEU A 99 -10.29 4.67 13.28
C LEU A 99 -9.64 5.12 14.60
N ARG A 100 -8.32 4.94 14.70
CA ARG A 100 -7.49 5.39 15.82
C ARG A 100 -6.40 6.32 15.32
N CYS A 101 -6.11 7.36 16.09
CA CYS A 101 -5.02 8.27 15.78
C CYS A 101 -3.69 7.64 16.18
N GLN A 102 -2.76 7.47 15.23
CA GLN A 102 -1.46 6.84 15.46
C GLN A 102 -0.35 7.60 14.72
N VAL A 103 0.82 7.72 15.34
CA VAL A 103 2.06 8.19 14.69
C VAL A 103 2.36 7.35 13.45
N ASP A 104 2.67 7.99 12.32
CA ASP A 104 3.06 7.30 11.09
C ASP A 104 4.32 6.43 11.34
N PRO A 105 4.25 5.11 11.12
CA PRO A 105 5.38 4.19 11.32
C PRO A 105 6.64 4.54 10.52
N ARG A 106 6.53 5.29 9.42
CA ARG A 106 7.68 5.73 8.61
C ARG A 106 8.58 6.72 9.34
N TYR A 107 8.03 7.43 10.34
CA TYR A 107 8.73 8.40 11.17
C TYR A 107 9.07 7.84 12.56
N ALA A 108 8.43 6.74 12.95
CA ALA A 108 8.73 5.99 14.17
C ALA A 108 10.15 5.38 14.11
N GLY A 109 11.15 6.13 14.57
CA GLY A 109 12.53 5.64 14.72
C GLY A 109 13.62 6.43 13.98
N LYS A 110 13.27 7.50 13.25
CA LYS A 110 14.27 8.46 12.77
C LYS A 110 14.68 9.41 13.90
N ARG A 111 15.47 8.89 14.86
CA ARG A 111 16.20 9.73 15.80
C ARG A 111 17.49 10.20 15.12
N GLY A 112 17.34 11.11 14.17
CA GLY A 112 18.44 11.83 13.53
C GLY A 112 18.25 13.31 13.83
N GLU A 113 19.25 13.90 14.46
CA GLU A 113 19.32 15.34 14.72
C GLU A 113 19.17 16.10 13.39
N GLU A 114 18.40 17.20 13.41
CA GLU A 114 18.09 18.11 12.29
C GLU A 114 16.86 17.74 11.42
N GLU A 115 15.68 17.84 12.02
CA GLU A 115 14.51 18.63 11.56
C GLU A 115 13.39 18.45 12.60
N GLU A 116 12.71 19.52 13.00
CA GLU A 116 11.51 19.47 13.86
C GLU A 116 10.32 18.92 13.05
N ASP A 117 10.49 17.75 12.45
CA ASP A 117 9.41 17.05 11.76
C ASP A 117 8.43 16.58 12.83
N GLU A 118 7.36 17.36 13.03
CA GLU A 118 6.23 16.99 13.85
C GLU A 118 5.84 15.54 13.53
N GLU A 119 5.81 14.67 14.54
CA GLU A 119 5.42 13.27 14.37
C GLU A 119 3.98 13.22 13.84
N GLU A 120 3.81 13.23 12.51
CA GLU A 120 2.50 13.30 11.89
C GLU A 120 1.67 12.09 12.33
N GLN A 121 0.58 12.36 13.03
CA GLN A 121 -0.35 11.35 13.49
C GLN A 121 -1.49 11.24 12.48
N LEU A 122 -1.79 10.02 12.07
CA LEU A 122 -2.78 9.72 11.05
C LEU A 122 -3.87 8.81 11.61
N CYS A 123 -5.08 8.94 11.08
CA CYS A 123 -6.16 8.01 11.35
C CYS A 123 -5.90 6.67 10.66
N VAL A 124 -5.79 5.61 11.45
CA VAL A 124 -5.56 4.24 10.97
C VAL A 124 -6.76 3.37 11.35
N CYS A 125 -7.24 2.53 10.43
CA CYS A 125 -8.38 1.66 10.73
C CYS A 125 -8.04 0.65 11.83
N GLU A 126 -8.92 0.48 12.81
CA GLU A 126 -8.71 -0.54 13.85
C GLU A 126 -8.86 -1.97 13.30
N GLN A 127 -9.73 -2.14 12.30
CA GLN A 127 -10.07 -3.43 11.70
C GLN A 127 -9.37 -3.63 10.36
N HIS A 128 -8.11 -4.03 10.42
CA HIS A 128 -7.22 -4.21 9.27
C HIS A 128 -7.51 -5.45 8.40
N GLU A 129 -8.47 -6.30 8.78
CA GLU A 129 -8.81 -7.48 7.99
C GLU A 129 -9.63 -7.09 6.74
N PRO A 130 -9.31 -7.66 5.56
CA PRO A 130 -10.09 -7.44 4.36
C PRO A 130 -11.54 -7.88 4.50
N VAL A 131 -12.41 -7.27 3.71
CA VAL A 131 -13.84 -7.57 3.69
C VAL A 131 -14.33 -7.71 2.26
N CYS A 132 -15.10 -8.76 1.99
CA CYS A 132 -15.75 -8.94 0.70
C CYS A 132 -17.10 -8.21 0.68
N GLY A 133 -17.27 -7.29 -0.27
CA GLY A 133 -18.54 -6.61 -0.51
C GLY A 133 -19.55 -7.48 -1.24
N THR A 134 -20.82 -7.10 -1.19
CA THR A 134 -21.87 -7.70 -2.03
C THR A 134 -21.66 -7.43 -3.52
N ASP A 135 -20.81 -6.48 -3.87
CA ASP A 135 -20.39 -6.11 -5.23
C ASP A 135 -19.17 -6.89 -5.75
N ASP A 136 -18.77 -7.98 -5.07
CA ASP A 136 -17.60 -8.80 -5.44
C ASP A 136 -16.26 -8.05 -5.36
N VAL A 137 -16.24 -6.86 -4.74
CA VAL A 137 -15.03 -6.09 -4.49
C VAL A 137 -14.47 -6.44 -3.11
N THR A 138 -13.16 -6.68 -3.07
CA THR A 138 -12.41 -6.82 -1.82
C THR A 138 -12.00 -5.43 -1.33
N TYR A 139 -12.44 -5.08 -0.14
CA TYR A 139 -12.03 -3.86 0.56
C TYR A 139 -10.91 -4.21 1.54
N MET A 140 -9.86 -3.40 1.60
CA MET A 140 -8.64 -3.73 2.37
C MET A 140 -8.89 -3.83 3.87
N ASN A 141 -9.84 -3.05 4.36
CA ASN A 141 -10.22 -3.00 5.76
C ASN A 141 -11.68 -2.57 5.91
N LYS A 142 -12.21 -2.61 7.14
CA LYS A 142 -13.60 -2.24 7.40
C LYS A 142 -13.89 -0.75 7.17
N CYS A 143 -12.91 0.12 7.40
CA CYS A 143 -13.08 1.57 7.30
C CYS A 143 -13.27 2.01 5.84
N GLN A 144 -12.46 1.48 4.92
CA GLN A 144 -12.64 1.69 3.48
C GLN A 144 -13.98 1.16 2.96
N PHE A 145 -14.40 -0.03 3.44
CA PHE A 145 -15.73 -0.55 3.10
C PHE A 145 -16.84 0.42 3.55
N ARG A 146 -16.76 0.94 4.78
CA ARG A 146 -17.78 1.84 5.35
C ARG A 146 -17.83 3.17 4.62
N GLU A 147 -16.69 3.71 4.23
CA GLU A 147 -16.60 4.95 3.46
C GLU A 147 -17.39 4.83 2.14
N VAL A 148 -17.19 3.73 1.40
CA VAL A 148 -17.90 3.48 0.15
C VAL A 148 -19.37 3.16 0.40
N ALA A 149 -19.67 2.34 1.41
CA ALA A 149 -21.03 1.98 1.77
C ALA A 149 -21.88 3.18 2.23
N PHE A 150 -21.27 4.24 2.76
CA PHE A 150 -21.98 5.48 3.11
C PHE A 150 -22.72 6.08 1.92
N SER A 151 -22.08 6.06 0.74
CA SER A 151 -22.68 6.61 -0.49
C SER A 151 -23.47 5.57 -1.29
N ARG A 152 -23.47 4.30 -0.85
CA ARG A 152 -24.07 3.14 -1.54
C ARG A 152 -24.90 2.32 -0.55
N PRO A 153 -26.16 2.73 -0.27
CA PRO A 153 -27.00 2.13 0.77
C PRO A 153 -27.28 0.63 0.60
N GLU A 154 -27.14 0.10 -0.62
CA GLU A 154 -27.29 -1.30 -0.98
C GLU A 154 -26.05 -2.15 -0.68
N LEU A 155 -24.88 -1.54 -0.55
CA LEU A 155 -23.63 -2.24 -0.33
C LEU A 155 -23.59 -2.83 1.08
N ARG A 156 -23.41 -4.15 1.16
CA ARG A 156 -23.28 -4.90 2.42
C ARG A 156 -22.02 -5.76 2.38
N THR A 157 -21.61 -6.24 3.54
CA THR A 157 -20.53 -7.22 3.61
C THR A 157 -21.07 -8.60 3.29
N ARG A 158 -20.49 -9.28 2.31
CA ARG A 158 -20.79 -10.68 1.99
C ARG A 158 -20.10 -11.65 2.95
N GLY A 159 -18.92 -11.29 3.45
CA GLY A 159 -18.15 -12.12 4.38
C GLY A 159 -16.89 -11.43 4.87
N GLN A 160 -16.25 -12.05 5.86
CA GLN A 160 -14.91 -11.67 6.32
C GLN A 160 -13.83 -12.20 5.37
N GLY A 161 -12.71 -11.49 5.27
CA GLY A 161 -11.65 -11.79 4.32
C GLY A 161 -11.94 -11.24 2.92
N PRO A 162 -11.01 -11.47 1.98
CA PRO A 162 -11.17 -11.05 0.60
C PRO A 162 -12.30 -11.82 -0.08
N CYS A 163 -12.75 -11.31 -1.23
CA CYS A 163 -13.68 -12.05 -2.05
C CYS A 163 -13.03 -13.32 -2.59
N LYS A 164 -13.84 -14.38 -2.72
CA LYS A 164 -13.37 -15.66 -3.24
C LYS A 164 -12.84 -15.48 -4.66
N THR A 165 -11.62 -15.93 -4.92
CA THR A 165 -10.96 -15.81 -6.22
C THR A 165 -10.25 -17.11 -6.58
N ALA A 166 -10.22 -17.42 -7.87
CA ALA A 166 -9.32 -18.44 -8.40
C ALA A 166 -7.85 -18.00 -8.16
N PRO A 167 -6.89 -18.94 -8.12
CA PRO A 167 -5.51 -18.60 -7.82
C PRO A 167 -4.92 -17.72 -8.91
N ILE A 168 -4.11 -16.74 -8.49
CA ILE A 168 -3.43 -15.78 -9.36
C ILE A 168 -1.94 -15.84 -9.05
N ILE A 169 -1.11 -16.07 -10.06
CA ILE A 169 0.35 -16.02 -9.90
C ILE A 169 0.77 -14.56 -9.88
N LYS A 170 1.25 -14.09 -8.72
CA LYS A 170 1.77 -12.74 -8.49
C LYS A 170 3.20 -12.61 -8.99
N VAL A 171 4.01 -13.62 -8.67
CA VAL A 171 5.41 -13.71 -9.12
C VAL A 171 5.59 -15.08 -9.78
N PRO A 172 5.75 -15.12 -11.12
CA PRO A 172 6.04 -16.36 -11.82
C PRO A 172 7.50 -16.78 -11.60
N PRO A 173 7.82 -18.07 -11.78
CA PRO A 173 9.21 -18.50 -11.79
C PRO A 173 9.98 -17.87 -12.94
N VAL A 174 11.28 -17.64 -12.71
CA VAL A 174 12.17 -16.97 -13.65
C VAL A 174 13.13 -17.99 -14.26
N SER A 175 13.26 -17.99 -15.59
CA SER A 175 14.22 -18.84 -16.29
C SER A 175 15.66 -18.51 -15.90
N GLN A 176 16.50 -19.53 -15.75
CA GLN A 176 17.89 -19.36 -15.34
C GLN A 176 18.82 -20.35 -16.03
N VAL A 177 20.07 -19.91 -16.22
CA VAL A 177 21.15 -20.72 -16.79
C VAL A 177 22.30 -20.75 -15.80
N ASN A 178 22.67 -21.94 -15.35
CA ASN A 178 23.66 -22.14 -14.28
C ASN A 178 24.68 -23.20 -14.69
N GLY A 179 25.77 -23.32 -13.92
CA GLY A 179 26.76 -24.37 -14.11
C GLY A 179 26.36 -25.70 -13.45
N SER A 180 26.93 -26.81 -13.91
CA SER A 180 26.81 -28.10 -13.24
C SER A 180 27.31 -28.04 -11.79
N GLY A 181 26.63 -28.76 -10.90
CA GLY A 181 26.88 -28.74 -9.45
C GLY A 181 26.31 -27.52 -8.72
N SER A 182 25.64 -26.61 -9.42
CA SER A 182 24.97 -25.45 -8.80
C SER A 182 23.69 -25.87 -8.06
N VAL A 183 23.11 -24.92 -7.32
CA VAL A 183 21.87 -25.12 -6.56
C VAL A 183 20.81 -24.12 -7.03
N PRO A 184 20.19 -24.34 -8.21
CA PRO A 184 19.17 -23.44 -8.71
C PRO A 184 17.90 -23.50 -7.84
N VAL A 185 17.26 -22.35 -7.68
CA VAL A 185 16.00 -22.19 -6.94
C VAL A 185 14.99 -21.44 -7.81
N PHE A 186 13.78 -21.97 -7.91
CA PHE A 186 12.64 -21.27 -8.51
C PHE A 186 11.68 -20.81 -7.42
N LEU A 187 11.12 -19.61 -7.59
CA LEU A 187 10.08 -19.03 -6.73
C LEU A 187 8.77 -18.93 -7.52
N CYS A 188 7.67 -19.27 -6.88
CA CYS A 188 6.33 -19.01 -7.38
C CYS A 188 5.46 -18.44 -6.25
N GLU A 189 4.98 -17.21 -6.41
CA GLU A 189 4.10 -16.55 -5.44
C GLU A 189 2.69 -16.47 -5.99
N VAL A 190 1.73 -16.92 -5.18
CA VAL A 190 0.34 -17.09 -5.58
C VAL A 190 -0.57 -16.42 -4.57
N PHE A 191 -1.51 -15.62 -5.05
CA PHE A 191 -2.64 -15.13 -4.27
C PHE A 191 -3.88 -15.97 -4.55
N ALA A 192 -4.56 -16.45 -3.51
CA ALA A 192 -5.82 -17.18 -3.66
C ALA A 192 -6.67 -17.11 -2.40
N PHE A 193 -8.00 -17.00 -2.57
CA PHE A 193 -8.94 -17.15 -1.47
C PHE A 193 -10.14 -18.02 -1.89
N PRO A 194 -10.36 -19.20 -1.29
CA PRO A 194 -9.51 -19.88 -0.29
C PRO A 194 -8.09 -20.17 -0.80
N MET A 195 -7.17 -20.41 0.14
CA MET A 195 -5.76 -20.72 -0.15
C MET A 195 -5.64 -21.87 -1.16
N ALA A 196 -4.73 -21.72 -2.11
CA ALA A 196 -4.48 -22.71 -3.16
C ALA A 196 -3.45 -23.76 -2.72
N LEU A 197 -3.58 -24.96 -3.28
CA LEU A 197 -2.49 -25.93 -3.33
C LEU A 197 -1.56 -25.55 -4.47
N VAL A 198 -0.24 -25.56 -4.23
CA VAL A 198 0.79 -25.34 -5.25
C VAL A 198 1.63 -26.60 -5.41
N GLU A 199 1.78 -27.02 -6.66
CA GLU A 199 2.56 -28.18 -7.07
C GLU A 199 3.58 -27.77 -8.14
N TRP A 200 4.73 -28.44 -8.15
CA TRP A 200 5.74 -28.29 -9.19
C TRP A 200 5.80 -29.52 -10.07
N ARG A 201 6.02 -29.33 -11.36
CA ARG A 201 6.19 -30.41 -12.35
C ARG A 201 7.28 -30.05 -13.34
N LYS A 202 8.00 -31.07 -13.85
CA LYS A 202 8.92 -30.92 -14.99
C LYS A 202 8.19 -31.33 -16.27
N GLU A 203 8.42 -30.60 -17.36
CA GLU A 203 7.84 -30.92 -18.67
C GLU A 203 8.17 -32.35 -19.09
N GLY A 204 7.16 -33.06 -19.61
CA GLY A 204 7.31 -34.47 -19.99
C GLY A 204 7.29 -35.47 -18.83
N GLN A 205 7.15 -35.02 -17.58
CA GLN A 205 6.98 -35.87 -16.40
C GLN A 205 5.62 -35.64 -15.74
N ASP A 206 4.84 -36.70 -15.55
CA ASP A 206 3.51 -36.62 -14.90
C ASP A 206 3.57 -36.64 -13.36
N VAL A 207 4.77 -36.67 -12.80
CA VAL A 207 5.02 -36.73 -11.35
C VAL A 207 5.11 -35.33 -10.76
N VAL A 208 4.48 -35.14 -9.59
CA VAL A 208 4.61 -33.91 -8.80
C VAL A 208 5.96 -33.95 -8.07
N LEU A 209 6.76 -32.91 -8.23
CA LEU A 209 8.05 -32.76 -7.55
C LEU A 209 7.84 -32.54 -6.04
N PRO A 210 8.74 -33.05 -5.17
CA PRO A 210 10.03 -33.68 -5.50
C PRO A 210 9.96 -35.14 -5.98
N GLY A 211 8.79 -35.79 -5.90
CA GLY A 211 8.65 -37.20 -6.26
C GLY A 211 9.54 -38.10 -5.40
N ASP A 212 10.28 -39.01 -6.04
CA ASP A 212 11.26 -39.91 -5.41
C ASP A 212 12.71 -39.40 -5.54
N ASP A 213 12.89 -38.16 -6.01
CA ASP A 213 14.21 -37.63 -6.30
C ASP A 213 14.87 -36.96 -5.08
N PRO A 214 15.96 -37.53 -4.52
CA PRO A 214 16.53 -37.03 -3.27
C PRO A 214 17.24 -35.68 -3.38
N HIS A 215 17.65 -35.25 -4.58
CA HIS A 215 18.30 -33.94 -4.77
C HIS A 215 17.32 -32.80 -5.07
N ILE A 216 16.01 -33.10 -5.27
CA ILE A 216 14.97 -32.08 -5.45
C ILE A 216 14.23 -31.86 -4.13
N SER A 217 13.98 -30.61 -3.79
CA SER A 217 13.14 -30.24 -2.65
C SER A 217 12.12 -29.16 -3.03
N VAL A 218 10.90 -29.33 -2.52
CA VAL A 218 9.82 -28.34 -2.66
C VAL A 218 9.40 -27.87 -1.27
N GLN A 219 9.34 -26.56 -1.07
CA GLN A 219 8.84 -25.96 0.16
C GLN A 219 7.75 -24.95 -0.17
N SER A 220 6.64 -24.99 0.56
CA SER A 220 5.56 -24.00 0.45
C SER A 220 5.29 -23.40 1.82
N ARG A 221 5.27 -22.06 1.90
CA ARG A 221 5.02 -21.30 3.13
C ARG A 221 4.02 -20.19 2.82
N GLY A 222 3.37 -19.66 3.86
CA GLY A 222 2.60 -18.43 3.73
C GLY A 222 3.49 -17.31 3.16
N GLY A 223 2.96 -16.57 2.20
CA GLY A 223 3.65 -15.46 1.54
C GLY A 223 3.82 -14.25 2.46
N PRO A 224 4.44 -13.17 1.96
CA PRO A 224 4.68 -11.95 2.75
C PRO A 224 3.38 -11.26 3.16
N LEU A 225 2.31 -11.39 2.37
CA LEU A 225 0.98 -10.86 2.68
C LEU A 225 -0.03 -11.97 2.99
N LYS A 226 -1.11 -11.59 3.69
CA LYS A 226 -2.21 -12.52 3.98
C LYS A 226 -2.82 -13.06 2.68
N PHE A 227 -3.16 -14.35 2.70
CA PHE A 227 -3.75 -15.08 1.57
C PHE A 227 -2.81 -15.23 0.36
N GLU A 228 -1.53 -14.88 0.52
CA GLU A 228 -0.48 -15.26 -0.41
C GLU A 228 0.23 -16.54 0.07
N LEU A 229 0.74 -17.30 -0.88
CA LEU A 229 1.55 -18.48 -0.68
C LEU A 229 2.79 -18.36 -1.57
N SER A 230 3.97 -18.56 -0.97
CA SER A 230 5.22 -18.61 -1.70
C SER A 230 5.71 -20.07 -1.70
N SER A 231 6.02 -20.59 -2.89
CA SER A 231 6.54 -21.94 -3.10
C SER A 231 7.89 -21.88 -3.77
N TRP A 232 8.83 -22.67 -3.25
CA TRP A 232 10.19 -22.79 -3.75
C TRP A 232 10.47 -24.21 -4.22
N LEU A 233 11.03 -24.33 -5.41
CA LEU A 233 11.62 -25.57 -5.94
C LEU A 233 13.14 -25.39 -5.96
N GLN A 234 13.86 -26.28 -5.28
CA GLN A 234 15.32 -26.26 -5.21
C GLN A 234 15.87 -27.60 -5.71
N ILE A 235 16.93 -27.54 -6.52
CA ILE A 235 17.65 -28.71 -7.03
C ILE A 235 19.08 -28.63 -6.50
N GLU A 236 19.54 -29.65 -5.78
CA GLU A 236 20.87 -29.71 -5.19
C GLU A 236 21.85 -30.39 -6.16
N GLY A 237 23.01 -29.77 -6.40
CA GLY A 237 24.05 -30.36 -7.25
C GLY A 237 23.57 -30.60 -8.69
N ALA A 238 22.93 -29.60 -9.29
CA ALA A 238 22.22 -29.75 -10.57
C ALA A 238 23.13 -30.26 -11.71
N GLU A 239 22.64 -31.21 -12.49
CA GLU A 239 23.31 -31.84 -13.63
C GLU A 239 22.66 -31.42 -14.96
N PRO A 240 23.33 -31.58 -16.12
CA PRO A 240 22.74 -31.24 -17.43
C PRO A 240 21.36 -31.86 -17.68
N GLU A 241 21.10 -33.05 -17.13
CA GLU A 241 19.84 -33.80 -17.18
C GLU A 241 18.69 -33.08 -16.47
N ASP A 242 19.00 -32.21 -15.50
CA ASP A 242 18.01 -31.39 -14.79
C ASP A 242 17.47 -30.26 -15.66
N SER A 243 18.13 -29.95 -16.77
CA SER A 243 17.68 -28.96 -17.72
C SER A 243 16.28 -29.29 -18.25
N GLY A 244 15.48 -28.25 -18.49
CA GLY A 244 14.12 -28.39 -18.99
C GLY A 244 13.18 -27.30 -18.47
N THR A 245 11.91 -27.41 -18.84
CA THR A 245 10.87 -26.48 -18.41
C THR A 245 10.21 -26.99 -17.13
N TYR A 246 10.15 -26.14 -16.12
CA TYR A 246 9.47 -26.41 -14.85
C TYR A 246 8.20 -25.58 -14.75
N TYR A 247 7.12 -26.19 -14.27
CA TYR A 247 5.82 -25.58 -14.10
C TYR A 247 5.47 -25.46 -12.62
N CYS A 248 5.10 -24.26 -12.20
CA CYS A 248 4.36 -24.03 -10.96
C CYS A 248 2.87 -24.05 -11.29
N ILE A 249 2.10 -24.91 -10.62
CA ILE A 249 0.66 -25.07 -10.84
C ILE A 249 -0.06 -24.81 -9.53
N ALA A 250 -0.96 -23.83 -9.52
CA ALA A 250 -1.78 -23.49 -8.36
C ALA A 250 -3.24 -23.86 -8.59
N ARG A 251 -3.91 -24.39 -7.56
CA ARG A 251 -5.31 -24.82 -7.65
C ARG A 251 -6.08 -24.58 -6.36
N ASN A 252 -7.30 -24.07 -6.49
CA ASN A 252 -8.31 -24.09 -5.43
C ASN A 252 -9.67 -24.55 -5.98
N ASN A 253 -10.73 -24.44 -5.19
CA ASN A 253 -12.08 -24.86 -5.58
C ASN A 253 -12.76 -23.94 -6.62
N LEU A 254 -12.15 -22.81 -6.99
CA LEU A 254 -12.64 -21.89 -8.00
C LEU A 254 -11.91 -22.04 -9.35
N GLY A 255 -10.70 -22.58 -9.35
CA GLY A 255 -9.94 -22.75 -10.58
C GLY A 255 -8.49 -23.17 -10.39
N SER A 256 -7.74 -23.10 -11.49
CA SER A 256 -6.32 -23.41 -11.52
C SER A 256 -5.60 -22.46 -12.48
N VAL A 257 -4.34 -22.17 -12.18
CA VAL A 257 -3.43 -21.36 -13.00
C VAL A 257 -2.05 -22.01 -12.99
N SER A 258 -1.26 -21.77 -14.03
CA SER A 258 0.12 -22.26 -14.12
C SER A 258 1.04 -21.23 -14.76
N ALA A 259 2.31 -21.22 -14.34
CA ALA A 259 3.40 -20.50 -14.99
C ALA A 259 4.63 -21.40 -15.10
N SER A 260 5.53 -21.08 -16.03
CA SER A 260 6.68 -21.91 -16.34
C SER A 260 7.98 -21.12 -16.40
N ALA A 261 9.09 -21.79 -16.10
CA ALA A 261 10.44 -21.29 -16.27
C ALA A 261 11.35 -22.36 -16.86
N MET A 262 12.34 -21.95 -17.64
CA MET A 262 13.34 -22.83 -18.23
C MET A 262 14.59 -22.87 -17.35
N LEU A 263 15.08 -24.08 -17.04
CA LEU A 263 16.39 -24.31 -16.46
C LEU A 263 17.37 -24.78 -17.54
N GLY A 264 18.50 -24.11 -17.66
CA GLY A 264 19.66 -24.61 -18.41
C GLY A 264 20.83 -24.88 -17.47
N ILE A 265 21.36 -26.10 -17.46
CA ILE A 265 22.56 -26.45 -16.71
C ILE A 265 23.69 -26.74 -17.70
N LEU A 266 24.71 -25.89 -17.69
CA LEU A 266 25.87 -25.97 -18.58
C LEU A 266 27.05 -26.64 -17.88
N GLY A 267 27.78 -27.48 -18.61
CA GLY A 267 29.09 -27.97 -18.16
C GLY A 267 30.13 -26.84 -18.07
N ALA A 268 31.29 -27.12 -17.47
CA ALA A 268 32.31 -26.10 -17.20
C ALA A 268 32.82 -25.36 -18.46
N GLU A 269 33.04 -26.07 -19.56
CA GLU A 269 33.50 -25.47 -20.83
C GLU A 269 32.40 -24.64 -21.51
N GLU A 270 31.17 -25.16 -21.52
CA GLU A 270 30.02 -24.51 -22.13
C GLU A 270 29.62 -23.25 -21.34
N LEU A 271 29.65 -23.30 -20.01
CA LEU A 271 29.40 -22.15 -19.15
C LEU A 271 30.44 -21.04 -19.38
N SER A 272 31.71 -21.42 -19.56
CA SER A 272 32.79 -20.46 -19.85
C SER A 272 32.53 -19.72 -21.17
N SER A 273 32.06 -20.45 -22.20
CA SER A 273 31.69 -19.85 -23.49
C SER A 273 30.45 -18.95 -23.39
N TYR A 274 29.43 -19.37 -22.63
CA TYR A 274 28.19 -18.62 -22.42
C TYR A 274 28.45 -17.28 -21.72
N LEU A 275 29.28 -17.30 -20.68
CA LEU A 275 29.69 -16.08 -19.95
C LEU A 275 30.53 -15.15 -20.84
N ALA A 276 31.46 -15.68 -21.63
CA ALA A 276 32.27 -14.89 -22.56
C ALA A 276 31.39 -14.17 -23.60
N ASN A 277 30.42 -14.87 -24.18
CA ASN A 277 29.48 -14.29 -25.14
C ASN A 277 28.58 -13.23 -24.48
N SER A 278 28.01 -13.53 -23.32
CA SER A 278 27.15 -12.59 -22.57
C SER A 278 27.89 -11.29 -22.20
N MET A 279 29.17 -11.39 -21.79
CA MET A 279 30.00 -10.21 -21.53
C MET A 279 30.29 -9.40 -22.79
N SER A 280 30.47 -10.07 -23.94
CA SER A 280 30.70 -9.39 -25.21
C SER A 280 29.46 -8.62 -25.68
N GLU A 281 28.27 -9.17 -25.50
CA GLU A 281 26.99 -8.52 -25.83
C GLU A 281 26.72 -7.31 -24.93
N MET A 282 26.92 -7.43 -23.61
CA MET A 282 26.78 -6.28 -22.71
C MET A 282 27.76 -5.16 -23.04
N LYS A 283 29.00 -5.49 -23.42
CA LYS A 283 30.00 -4.50 -23.83
C LYS A 283 29.60 -3.78 -25.13
N GLN A 284 28.98 -4.49 -26.07
CA GLN A 284 28.43 -3.87 -27.29
C GLN A 284 27.23 -2.97 -26.96
N LEU A 285 26.37 -3.37 -26.02
CA LEU A 285 25.22 -2.58 -25.59
C LEU A 285 25.65 -1.26 -24.92
N MET A 286 26.66 -1.31 -24.04
CA MET A 286 27.20 -0.11 -23.38
C MET A 286 28.04 0.77 -24.34
N GLY A 287 28.64 0.19 -25.38
CA GLY A 287 29.39 0.93 -26.40
C GLY A 287 28.50 1.66 -27.41
N ALA A 288 27.22 1.29 -27.52
CA ALA A 288 26.26 1.91 -28.43
C ALA A 288 25.63 3.20 -27.88
N THR A 289 25.76 3.50 -26.59
CA THR A 289 25.18 4.70 -25.96
C THR A 289 26.11 5.92 -25.94
N ASP A 290 27.31 5.83 -26.54
CA ASP A 290 28.34 6.89 -26.52
C ASP A 290 28.57 7.58 -27.89
N TYR A 291 27.63 7.43 -28.83
CA TYR A 291 27.69 8.07 -30.15
C TYR A 291 26.35 8.74 -30.50
N ASP A 292 26.06 9.86 -29.83
CA ASP A 292 25.20 10.93 -30.39
C ASP A 292 25.27 12.21 -29.54
N GLN A 293 26.49 12.73 -29.35
CA GLN A 293 26.67 14.07 -28.78
C GLN A 293 27.78 14.85 -29.47
N ASP A 294 27.78 14.85 -30.80
CA ASP A 294 28.49 15.87 -31.59
C ASP A 294 27.52 16.43 -32.65
N PHE A 295 26.71 17.41 -32.25
CA PHE A 295 26.14 18.38 -33.19
C PHE A 295 26.37 19.79 -32.66
N TYR A 296 27.17 20.52 -33.44
CA TYR A 296 27.59 21.91 -33.30
C TYR A 296 26.45 22.90 -33.06
#